data_AF-A0A2R3J3G0-F1
#
_entry.id   AF-A0A2R3J3G0-F1
#
_cell.length_a   1.000
_cell.length_b   1.000
_cell.length_c   1.000
_cell.angle_alpha   90.00
_cell.angle_beta   90.00
_cell.angle_gamma   90.00
#
_symmetry.space_group_name_H-M   'P 1'
#
loop_
_entity.id
_entity.type
_entity.pdbx_description
1 polymer ?
#
loop_
_entity_poly.entity_id
_entity_poly.type
_entity_poly.pdbx_seq_one_letter_code
_entity_poly.pdbx_strand_id
1 'polypeptide(L)'
;MSQSLFSLAFGVGTQNRQEAWLEVFYALPLLNPSAEIVAAVAPILGYSSGNQALTFTSQQAYQLADALKGIDAAQSALLSRLAESQKPLVATLLAEDAAPSSTPEAYLKLHLLSHRLVKPHGVNLSGIFPLLPNVAWTNIGAVDLAELAELQLEARLKGKLLEVFSVDKFPKMTDYVVPAGVRIADTARVRLGAYIGEGTTVMHEGFVNFNAGTEGPGMIEGRVSAGVFVGKGSDLGGGCSTMGTLSGGGNIVISVGEGCLIGANAGIGIPLGDRNIVEAGLYITAGTKVALLDEQNALVKVVKARDLAGQPDLLFRRNSQNGAVECKTNKTAIELNEALHAHN
;
A
#
# COMPACT_ATOMS: atom_id res chain seq x y z
N MET A 1 -26.56 17.54 -14.41
CA MET A 1 -25.78 17.91 -13.22
C MET A 1 -24.48 17.14 -13.31
N SER A 2 -23.34 17.83 -13.46
CA SER A 2 -22.04 17.15 -13.55
C SER A 2 -21.74 16.50 -12.20
N GLN A 3 -21.68 15.17 -12.17
CA GLN A 3 -21.34 14.43 -10.96
C GLN A 3 -19.86 14.71 -10.64
N SER A 4 -19.55 15.06 -9.38
CA SER A 4 -18.17 15.20 -8.94
C SER A 4 -17.45 13.86 -9.08
N LEU A 5 -16.33 13.84 -9.81
CA LEU A 5 -15.54 12.62 -9.97
C LEU A 5 -14.84 12.26 -8.66
N PHE A 6 -14.71 10.96 -8.39
CA PHE A 6 -13.85 10.43 -7.34
C PHE A 6 -12.37 10.76 -7.61
N SER A 7 -11.90 10.53 -8.84
CA SER A 7 -10.49 10.78 -9.19
C SER A 7 -10.30 11.04 -10.68
N LEU A 8 -9.24 11.79 -11.01
CA LEU A 8 -8.78 12.05 -12.37
C LEU A 8 -7.25 12.03 -12.38
N ALA A 9 -6.66 11.40 -13.39
CA ALA A 9 -5.23 11.55 -13.65
C ALA A 9 -4.89 11.42 -15.14
N PHE A 10 -3.90 12.20 -15.57
CA PHE A 10 -3.26 12.08 -16.89
C PHE A 10 -1.98 11.30 -16.74
N GLY A 11 -1.91 10.16 -17.42
CA GLY A 11 -0.83 9.19 -17.31
C GLY A 11 -0.10 8.99 -18.63
N VAL A 12 1.15 8.59 -18.50
CA VAL A 12 1.97 8.00 -19.56
C VAL A 12 2.32 6.60 -19.13
N GLY A 13 2.29 5.62 -20.03
CA GLY A 13 2.60 4.24 -19.65
C GLY A 13 3.29 3.44 -20.74
N THR A 14 3.32 2.14 -20.56
CA THR A 14 3.83 1.20 -21.56
C THR A 14 2.77 0.18 -21.95
N GLN A 15 2.79 -0.17 -23.23
CA GLN A 15 2.00 -1.26 -23.80
C GLN A 15 2.96 -2.27 -24.42
N ASN A 16 2.53 -3.53 -24.45
CA ASN A 16 3.20 -4.58 -25.23
C ASN A 16 2.86 -4.48 -26.73
N ARG A 17 3.40 -5.37 -27.55
CA ARG A 17 3.13 -5.46 -29.00
C ARG A 17 1.67 -5.77 -29.35
N GLN A 18 0.86 -6.21 -28.39
CA GLN A 18 -0.58 -6.43 -28.54
C GLN A 18 -1.42 -5.28 -27.96
N GLU A 19 -0.78 -4.13 -27.69
CA GLU A 19 -1.42 -2.92 -27.14
C GLU A 19 -2.02 -3.12 -25.73
N ALA A 20 -1.69 -4.21 -25.04
CA ALA A 20 -2.10 -4.40 -23.66
C ALA A 20 -1.26 -3.49 -22.74
N TRP A 21 -1.93 -2.72 -21.89
CA TRP A 21 -1.28 -1.89 -20.88
C TRP A 21 -0.53 -2.77 -19.88
N LEU A 22 0.78 -2.53 -19.75
CA LEU A 22 1.61 -3.17 -18.74
C LEU A 22 1.62 -2.35 -17.46
N GLU A 23 1.74 -1.03 -17.60
CA GLU A 23 1.84 -0.09 -16.48
C GLU A 23 1.43 1.33 -16.90
N VAL A 24 1.12 2.17 -15.90
CA VAL A 24 0.88 3.61 -16.10
C VAL A 24 1.51 4.41 -14.96
N PHE A 25 2.26 5.45 -15.31
CA PHE A 25 2.79 6.46 -14.40
C PHE A 25 1.91 7.73 -14.42
N TYR A 26 1.40 8.12 -13.25
CA TYR A 26 0.66 9.36 -13.05
C TYR A 26 1.47 10.32 -12.18
N ALA A 27 1.98 11.40 -12.80
CA ALA A 27 2.82 12.37 -12.09
C ALA A 27 2.06 13.19 -11.04
N LEU A 28 0.82 13.58 -11.35
CA LEU A 28 -0.02 14.45 -10.52
C LEU A 28 -1.46 13.92 -10.47
N PRO A 29 -1.71 12.77 -9.82
CA PRO A 29 -3.06 12.24 -9.67
C PRO A 29 -3.90 13.15 -8.78
N LEU A 30 -5.17 13.34 -9.13
CA LEU A 30 -6.11 14.17 -8.37
C LEU A 30 -7.16 13.28 -7.68
N LEU A 31 -7.36 13.51 -6.39
CA LEU A 31 -8.50 13.01 -5.64
C LEU A 31 -9.55 14.13 -5.58
N ASN A 32 -10.82 13.82 -5.87
CA ASN A 32 -11.92 14.77 -5.93
C ASN A 32 -11.60 16.02 -6.78
N PRO A 33 -11.25 15.85 -8.09
CA PRO A 33 -10.94 16.99 -8.95
C PRO A 33 -12.12 17.98 -9.04
N SER A 34 -11.81 19.27 -9.18
CA SER A 34 -12.83 20.31 -9.26
C SER A 34 -13.71 20.15 -10.50
N ALA A 35 -14.96 20.61 -10.41
CA ALA A 35 -15.90 20.52 -11.52
C ALA A 35 -15.42 21.31 -12.76
N GLU A 36 -14.66 22.39 -12.56
CA GLU A 36 -14.06 23.21 -13.61
C GLU A 36 -13.01 22.42 -14.40
N ILE A 37 -12.13 21.67 -13.73
CA ILE A 37 -11.16 20.80 -14.38
C ILE A 37 -11.90 19.76 -15.23
N VAL A 38 -12.87 19.06 -14.64
CA VAL A 38 -13.63 18.00 -15.33
C VAL A 38 -14.38 18.54 -16.55
N ALA A 39 -15.04 19.71 -16.41
CA ALA A 39 -15.77 20.34 -17.49
C ALA A 39 -14.85 20.79 -18.65
N ALA A 40 -13.63 21.24 -18.35
CA ALA A 40 -12.66 21.65 -19.36
C ALA A 40 -12.11 20.47 -20.18
N VAL A 41 -11.92 19.30 -19.55
CA VAL A 41 -11.22 18.17 -20.17
C VAL A 41 -12.16 17.13 -20.78
N ALA A 42 -13.36 16.95 -20.23
CA ALA A 42 -14.29 15.90 -20.66
C ALA A 42 -14.65 15.99 -22.16
N PRO A 43 -14.93 17.17 -22.76
CA PRO A 43 -15.26 17.25 -24.18
C PRO A 43 -14.09 16.87 -25.10
N ILE A 44 -12.86 17.18 -24.72
CA ILE A 44 -11.65 16.90 -25.52
C ILE A 44 -11.33 15.39 -25.51
N LEU A 45 -11.58 14.74 -24.38
CA LEU A 45 -11.37 13.31 -24.19
C LEU A 45 -12.55 12.44 -24.65
N GLY A 46 -13.72 13.05 -24.89
CA GLY A 46 -14.96 12.31 -25.14
C GLY A 46 -15.50 11.58 -23.91
N TYR A 47 -15.15 12.06 -22.70
CA TYR A 47 -15.67 11.48 -21.45
C TYR A 47 -17.15 11.82 -21.29
N SER A 48 -17.96 10.81 -20.95
CA SER A 48 -19.41 10.94 -20.76
C SER A 48 -19.84 10.64 -19.32
N SER A 49 -19.53 9.45 -18.81
CA SER A 49 -19.93 9.01 -17.46
C SER A 49 -19.16 7.77 -17.01
N GLY A 50 -19.23 7.47 -15.70
CA GLY A 50 -18.68 6.25 -15.12
C GLY A 50 -17.16 6.27 -14.98
N ASN A 51 -16.58 5.10 -14.70
CA ASN A 51 -15.14 4.93 -14.63
C ASN A 51 -14.60 4.58 -16.01
N GLN A 52 -13.69 5.41 -16.53
CA GLN A 52 -13.11 5.24 -17.87
C GLN A 52 -11.61 5.48 -17.87
N ALA A 53 -10.90 4.65 -18.64
CA ALA A 53 -9.52 4.87 -19.03
C ALA A 53 -9.49 5.18 -20.53
N LEU A 54 -9.22 6.43 -20.88
CA LEU A 54 -9.32 6.96 -22.23
C LEU A 54 -7.94 7.27 -22.78
N THR A 55 -7.53 6.55 -23.83
CA THR A 55 -6.30 6.92 -24.56
C THR A 55 -6.47 8.30 -25.20
N PHE A 56 -5.40 9.09 -25.21
CA PHE A 56 -5.41 10.37 -25.89
C PHE A 56 -4.10 10.62 -26.62
N THR A 57 -4.18 11.43 -27.67
CA THR A 57 -3.07 11.74 -28.56
C THR A 57 -2.22 12.91 -28.03
N SER A 58 -1.00 13.07 -28.56
CA SER A 58 -0.18 14.28 -28.34
C SER A 58 -0.94 15.58 -28.69
N GLN A 59 -1.72 15.57 -29.78
CA GLN A 59 -2.56 16.71 -30.15
C GLN A 59 -3.62 17.02 -29.10
N GLN A 60 -4.30 16.00 -28.57
CA GLN A 60 -5.24 16.18 -27.46
C GLN A 60 -4.52 16.65 -26.18
N ALA A 61 -3.30 16.19 -25.93
CA ALA A 61 -2.50 16.66 -24.79
C ALA A 61 -2.27 18.18 -24.83
N TYR A 62 -1.92 18.75 -25.99
CA TYR A 62 -1.81 20.21 -26.14
C TYR A 62 -3.16 20.92 -25.97
N GLN A 63 -4.25 20.37 -26.50
CA GLN A 63 -5.59 20.93 -26.33
C GLN A 63 -6.01 20.96 -24.86
N LEU A 64 -5.74 19.86 -24.13
CA LEU A 64 -6.00 19.75 -22.70
C LEU A 64 -5.13 20.72 -21.89
N ALA A 65 -3.85 20.85 -22.26
CA ALA A 65 -2.94 21.79 -21.60
C ALA A 65 -3.44 23.23 -21.72
N ASP A 66 -3.91 23.64 -22.91
CA ASP A 66 -4.46 24.96 -23.13
C ASP A 66 -5.82 25.15 -22.44
N ALA A 67 -6.69 24.14 -22.46
CA ALA A 67 -7.98 24.19 -21.76
C ALA A 67 -7.85 24.33 -20.24
N LEU A 68 -6.80 23.76 -19.64
CA LEU A 68 -6.51 23.90 -18.21
C LEU A 68 -5.65 25.13 -17.87
N LYS A 69 -5.19 25.89 -18.88
CA LYS A 69 -4.41 27.12 -18.64
C LYS A 69 -5.30 28.15 -17.94
N GLY A 70 -4.91 28.54 -16.72
CA GLY A 70 -5.70 29.45 -15.88
C GLY A 70 -6.75 28.76 -15.00
N ILE A 71 -6.95 27.44 -15.14
CA ILE A 71 -7.76 26.62 -14.22
C ILE A 71 -6.84 25.91 -13.24
N ASP A 72 -5.86 25.15 -13.75
CA ASP A 72 -4.85 24.46 -12.94
C ASP A 72 -3.49 24.50 -13.66
N ALA A 73 -2.58 25.32 -13.14
CA ALA A 73 -1.27 25.54 -13.75
C ALA A 73 -0.38 24.29 -13.72
N ALA A 74 -0.52 23.44 -12.69
CA ALA A 74 0.30 22.24 -12.54
C ALA A 74 -0.12 21.16 -13.55
N GLN A 75 -1.43 20.94 -13.70
CA GLN A 75 -1.98 20.02 -14.70
C GLN A 75 -1.72 20.49 -16.13
N SER A 76 -1.90 21.79 -16.40
CA SER A 76 -1.59 22.39 -17.72
C SER A 76 -0.11 22.20 -18.10
N ALA A 77 0.81 22.44 -17.17
CA ALA A 77 2.24 22.22 -17.37
C ALA A 77 2.57 20.72 -17.59
N LEU A 78 1.96 19.82 -16.81
CA LEU A 78 2.12 18.38 -16.98
C LEU A 78 1.68 17.93 -18.39
N LEU A 79 0.49 18.33 -18.83
CA LEU A 79 -0.04 17.97 -20.14
C LEU A 79 0.84 18.49 -21.29
N SER A 80 1.43 19.67 -21.13
CA SER A 80 2.43 20.19 -22.07
C SER A 80 3.66 19.28 -22.17
N ARG A 81 4.08 18.65 -21.07
CA ARG A 81 5.17 17.66 -21.08
C ARG A 81 4.73 16.32 -21.67
N LEU A 82 3.52 15.88 -21.36
CA LEU A 82 2.96 14.63 -21.90
C LEU A 82 2.79 14.71 -23.42
N ALA A 83 2.48 15.88 -23.97
CA ALA A 83 2.39 16.08 -25.43
C ALA A 83 3.68 15.74 -26.18
N GLU A 84 4.84 15.87 -25.55
CA GLU A 84 6.16 15.56 -26.12
C GLU A 84 6.56 14.07 -25.95
N SER A 85 5.70 13.26 -25.33
CA SER A 85 6.01 11.87 -25.01
C SER A 85 6.06 11.00 -26.27
N GLN A 86 7.01 10.05 -26.29
CA GLN A 86 7.07 8.97 -27.28
C GLN A 86 6.29 7.72 -26.83
N LYS A 87 5.67 7.77 -25.66
CA LYS A 87 4.95 6.67 -25.01
C LYS A 87 3.45 6.96 -24.98
N PRO A 88 2.59 5.93 -25.03
CA PRO A 88 1.14 6.10 -25.04
C PRO A 88 0.64 6.84 -23.80
N LEU A 89 -0.38 7.67 -24.00
CA LEU A 89 -1.00 8.48 -22.97
C LEU A 89 -2.42 7.98 -22.66
N VAL A 90 -2.82 8.10 -21.39
CA VAL A 90 -4.16 7.71 -20.92
C VAL A 90 -4.67 8.69 -19.87
N ALA A 91 -5.91 9.15 -20.04
CA ALA A 91 -6.64 9.93 -19.06
C ALA A 91 -7.61 8.98 -18.35
N THR A 92 -7.43 8.80 -17.05
CA THR A 92 -8.27 7.92 -16.24
C THR A 92 -9.18 8.78 -15.39
N LEU A 93 -10.48 8.72 -15.68
CA LEU A 93 -11.54 9.49 -15.04
C LEU A 93 -12.46 8.52 -14.30
N LEU A 94 -12.50 8.63 -12.98
CA LEU A 94 -13.28 7.75 -12.11
C LEU A 94 -14.43 8.55 -11.52
N ALA A 95 -15.65 8.26 -11.94
CA ALA A 95 -16.85 8.87 -11.35
C ALA A 95 -17.02 8.44 -9.89
N GLU A 96 -16.69 7.19 -9.58
CA GLU A 96 -16.91 6.59 -8.27
C GLU A 96 -15.76 5.66 -7.84
N ASP A 97 -15.66 5.42 -6.53
CA ASP A 97 -14.75 4.43 -5.97
C ASP A 97 -15.35 3.01 -6.02
N ALA A 98 -15.48 2.47 -7.22
CA ALA A 98 -15.96 1.09 -7.46
C ALA A 98 -14.81 0.08 -7.58
N ALA A 99 -15.10 -1.21 -7.74
CA ALA A 99 -14.06 -2.19 -8.07
C ALA A 99 -13.38 -1.79 -9.40
N PRO A 100 -12.03 -1.78 -9.48
CA PRO A 100 -11.35 -1.39 -10.70
C PRO A 100 -11.74 -2.29 -11.87
N SER A 101 -11.76 -1.72 -13.07
CA SER A 101 -12.20 -2.39 -14.30
C SER A 101 -11.12 -2.44 -15.39
N SER A 102 -10.02 -1.72 -15.22
CA SER A 102 -8.92 -1.65 -16.19
C SER A 102 -7.55 -1.52 -15.50
N THR A 103 -6.47 -1.81 -16.25
CA THR A 103 -5.09 -1.62 -15.76
C THR A 103 -4.79 -0.15 -15.43
N PRO A 104 -5.11 0.86 -16.27
CA PRO A 104 -4.89 2.26 -15.91
C PRO A 104 -5.62 2.69 -14.63
N GLU A 105 -6.85 2.20 -14.38
CA GLU A 105 -7.60 2.44 -13.14
C GLU A 105 -6.95 1.77 -11.93
N ALA A 106 -6.51 0.51 -12.07
CA ALA A 106 -5.78 -0.19 -11.01
C ALA A 106 -4.53 0.59 -10.60
N TYR A 107 -3.73 1.05 -11.57
CA TYR A 107 -2.55 1.87 -11.29
C TYR A 107 -2.90 3.21 -10.65
N LEU A 108 -3.98 3.88 -11.07
CA LEU A 108 -4.41 5.14 -10.47
C LEU A 108 -4.74 4.96 -8.99
N LYS A 109 -5.50 3.92 -8.63
CA LYS A 109 -5.84 3.67 -7.21
C LYS A 109 -4.62 3.36 -6.34
N LEU A 110 -3.63 2.64 -6.88
CA LEU A 110 -2.36 2.43 -6.18
C LEU A 110 -1.55 3.74 -6.05
N HIS A 111 -1.60 4.62 -7.06
CA HIS A 111 -1.00 5.95 -6.97
C HIS A 111 -1.65 6.81 -5.89
N LEU A 112 -2.99 6.80 -5.79
CA LEU A 112 -3.71 7.54 -4.74
C LEU A 112 -3.24 7.13 -3.33
N LEU A 113 -3.00 5.84 -3.11
CA LEU A 113 -2.44 5.31 -1.86
C LEU A 113 -1.01 5.81 -1.62
N SER A 114 -0.11 5.63 -2.59
CA SER A 114 1.32 5.95 -2.42
C SER A 114 1.63 7.45 -2.44
N HIS A 115 0.77 8.27 -3.04
CA HIS A 115 0.79 9.73 -2.89
C HIS A 115 0.19 10.21 -1.57
N ARG A 116 -0.32 9.28 -0.74
CA ARG A 116 -1.04 9.56 0.52
C ARG A 116 -2.33 10.35 0.37
N LEU A 117 -2.93 10.36 -0.81
CA LEU A 117 -4.22 11.01 -1.04
C LEU A 117 -5.36 10.23 -0.38
N VAL A 118 -5.21 8.90 -0.29
CA VAL A 118 -6.09 8.02 0.48
C VAL A 118 -5.27 7.12 1.40
N LYS A 119 -5.80 6.79 2.57
CA LYS A 119 -5.20 5.80 3.49
C LYS A 119 -5.55 4.37 3.03
N PRO A 120 -4.81 3.33 3.48
CA PRO A 120 -5.23 1.94 3.32
C PRO A 120 -6.68 1.70 3.76
N HIS A 121 -7.40 0.86 3.01
CA HIS A 121 -8.86 0.63 3.09
C HIS A 121 -9.74 1.84 2.73
N GLY A 122 -9.15 2.96 2.32
CA GLY A 122 -9.86 4.15 1.86
C GLY A 122 -10.19 4.16 0.36
N VAL A 123 -9.90 3.06 -0.36
CA VAL A 123 -10.20 2.90 -1.78
C VAL A 123 -10.56 1.43 -2.09
N ASN A 124 -11.52 1.21 -2.99
CA ASN A 124 -11.92 -0.14 -3.39
C ASN A 124 -10.91 -0.77 -4.36
N LEU A 125 -10.28 -1.87 -3.95
CA LEU A 125 -9.30 -2.63 -4.74
C LEU A 125 -9.76 -4.08 -5.01
N SER A 126 -11.04 -4.38 -4.82
CA SER A 126 -11.58 -5.72 -5.08
C SER A 126 -11.36 -6.11 -6.54
N GLY A 127 -10.78 -7.29 -6.78
CA GLY A 127 -10.53 -7.77 -8.14
C GLY A 127 -9.34 -7.10 -8.87
N ILE A 128 -8.43 -6.43 -8.15
CA ILE A 128 -7.29 -5.76 -8.79
C ILE A 128 -6.27 -6.71 -9.46
N PHE A 129 -6.08 -7.92 -8.93
CA PHE A 129 -5.01 -8.83 -9.36
C PHE A 129 -5.08 -9.27 -10.85
N PRO A 130 -6.26 -9.60 -11.41
CA PRO A 130 -6.39 -9.85 -12.84
C PRO A 130 -6.04 -8.65 -13.73
N LEU A 131 -6.20 -7.42 -13.24
CA LEU A 131 -5.97 -6.19 -14.00
C LEU A 131 -4.49 -5.77 -14.02
N LEU A 132 -3.69 -6.30 -13.11
CA LEU A 132 -2.25 -6.08 -13.06
C LEU A 132 -1.53 -7.23 -13.78
N PRO A 133 -1.04 -7.07 -15.01
CA PRO A 133 -0.33 -8.13 -15.70
C PRO A 133 0.98 -8.48 -14.97
N ASN A 134 1.46 -9.71 -15.13
CA ASN A 134 2.77 -10.07 -14.61
C ASN A 134 3.83 -9.51 -15.56
N VAL A 135 4.72 -8.64 -15.07
CA VAL A 135 5.63 -7.83 -15.87
C VAL A 135 7.07 -8.09 -15.45
N ALA A 136 8.00 -8.08 -16.40
CA ALA A 136 9.43 -7.96 -16.10
C ALA A 136 9.77 -6.48 -15.90
N TRP A 137 10.13 -6.10 -14.68
CA TRP A 137 10.59 -4.76 -14.34
C TRP A 137 12.10 -4.69 -14.55
N THR A 138 12.49 -3.88 -15.54
CA THR A 138 13.86 -3.84 -16.01
C THR A 138 14.43 -2.42 -15.96
N ASN A 139 15.75 -2.29 -16.13
CA ASN A 139 16.41 -0.99 -16.16
C ASN A 139 16.00 -0.09 -17.36
N ILE A 140 15.25 -0.60 -18.34
CA ILE A 140 14.67 0.18 -19.45
C ILE A 140 13.15 0.39 -19.32
N GLY A 141 12.56 -0.03 -18.18
CA GLY A 141 11.13 0.02 -17.91
C GLY A 141 10.45 -1.35 -17.88
N ALA A 142 9.11 -1.32 -17.89
CA ALA A 142 8.27 -2.52 -17.95
C ALA A 142 8.39 -3.22 -19.31
N VAL A 143 8.62 -4.53 -19.28
CA VAL A 143 8.77 -5.40 -20.45
C VAL A 143 7.79 -6.57 -20.31
N ASP A 144 7.07 -6.88 -21.39
CA ASP A 144 6.22 -8.07 -21.47
C ASP A 144 7.08 -9.34 -21.41
N LEU A 145 6.64 -10.34 -20.67
CA LEU A 145 7.39 -11.59 -20.51
C LEU A 145 7.60 -12.34 -21.84
N ALA A 146 6.68 -12.21 -22.79
CA ALA A 146 6.81 -12.80 -24.11
C ALA A 146 7.86 -12.08 -24.99
N GLU A 147 8.17 -10.83 -24.68
CA GLU A 147 9.14 -10.00 -25.42
C GLU A 147 10.54 -10.00 -24.77
N LEU A 148 10.62 -10.39 -23.49
CA LEU A 148 11.83 -10.26 -22.68
C LEU A 148 13.05 -11.00 -23.25
N ALA A 149 12.88 -12.25 -23.71
CA ALA A 149 14.00 -13.08 -24.16
C ALA A 149 14.71 -12.49 -25.39
N GLU A 150 13.95 -11.93 -26.33
CA GLU A 150 14.48 -11.24 -27.52
C GLU A 150 15.32 -10.02 -27.10
N LEU A 151 14.78 -9.19 -26.19
CA LEU A 151 15.46 -7.99 -25.71
C LEU A 151 16.71 -8.30 -24.89
N GLN A 152 16.69 -9.38 -24.11
CA GLN A 152 17.87 -9.86 -23.39
C GLN A 152 18.99 -10.27 -24.36
N LEU A 153 18.67 -11.03 -25.41
CA LEU A 153 19.63 -11.42 -26.44
C LEU A 153 20.24 -10.19 -27.12
N GLU A 154 19.40 -9.25 -27.56
CA GLU A 154 19.84 -8.00 -28.20
C GLU A 154 20.76 -7.16 -27.32
N ALA A 155 20.50 -7.09 -26.01
CA ALA A 155 21.39 -6.42 -25.07
C ALA A 155 22.76 -7.10 -25.03
N ARG A 156 22.81 -8.44 -24.92
CA ARG A 156 24.06 -9.21 -24.86
C ARG A 156 24.89 -9.10 -26.13
N LEU A 157 24.27 -9.13 -27.30
CA LEU A 157 24.95 -8.93 -28.60
C LEU A 157 25.65 -7.58 -28.68
N LYS A 158 25.16 -6.58 -27.95
CA LYS A 158 25.74 -5.22 -27.86
C LYS A 158 26.68 -5.04 -26.67
N GLY A 159 27.04 -6.12 -25.96
CA GLY A 159 27.88 -6.06 -24.75
C GLY A 159 27.21 -5.39 -23.55
N LYS A 160 25.87 -5.34 -23.53
CA LYS A 160 25.06 -4.74 -22.46
C LYS A 160 24.33 -5.82 -21.64
N LEU A 161 23.88 -5.44 -20.44
CA LEU A 161 22.97 -6.21 -19.63
C LEU A 161 21.59 -5.55 -19.62
N LEU A 162 20.55 -6.29 -19.97
CA LEU A 162 19.17 -5.96 -19.61
C LEU A 162 18.93 -6.54 -18.20
N GLU A 163 19.04 -5.70 -17.19
CA GLU A 163 18.83 -6.10 -15.80
C GLU A 163 17.34 -6.26 -15.55
N VAL A 164 16.95 -7.44 -15.06
CA VAL A 164 15.59 -7.75 -14.61
C VAL A 164 15.63 -7.83 -13.10
N PHE A 165 15.20 -6.78 -12.42
CA PHE A 165 15.28 -6.67 -10.96
C PHE A 165 13.99 -7.12 -10.26
N SER A 166 12.87 -7.24 -10.98
CA SER A 166 11.64 -7.83 -10.46
C SER A 166 10.81 -8.47 -11.58
N VAL A 167 10.11 -9.55 -11.26
CA VAL A 167 9.08 -10.17 -12.11
C VAL A 167 7.84 -10.33 -11.25
N ASP A 168 6.90 -9.39 -11.38
CA ASP A 168 5.75 -9.28 -10.49
C ASP A 168 4.62 -8.47 -11.14
N LYS A 169 3.42 -8.60 -10.59
CA LYS A 169 2.24 -7.78 -10.89
C LYS A 169 2.32 -6.37 -10.30
N PHE A 170 3.16 -6.16 -9.29
CA PHE A 170 3.35 -4.86 -8.65
C PHE A 170 4.78 -4.35 -8.86
N PRO A 171 4.96 -3.11 -9.34
CA PRO A 171 6.28 -2.47 -9.28
C PRO A 171 6.63 -1.99 -7.88
N LYS A 172 7.90 -1.61 -7.69
CA LYS A 172 8.34 -0.89 -6.49
C LYS A 172 7.83 0.56 -6.51
N MET A 173 7.37 1.04 -5.36
CA MET A 173 6.70 2.33 -5.21
C MET A 173 7.55 3.50 -5.69
N THR A 174 8.85 3.49 -5.38
CA THR A 174 9.74 4.63 -5.61
C THR A 174 10.09 4.86 -7.07
N ASP A 175 9.79 3.92 -7.97
CA ASP A 175 9.86 4.16 -9.42
C ASP A 175 8.74 5.10 -9.89
N TYR A 176 7.71 5.30 -9.05
CA TYR A 176 6.54 6.12 -9.34
C TYR A 176 6.45 7.34 -8.41
N VAL A 177 6.64 7.14 -7.10
CA VAL A 177 6.54 8.23 -6.13
C VAL A 177 7.42 7.98 -4.91
N VAL A 178 8.07 9.06 -4.46
CA VAL A 178 8.71 9.13 -3.14
C VAL A 178 7.98 10.23 -2.35
N PRO A 179 7.04 9.87 -1.45
CA PRO A 179 6.30 10.89 -0.71
C PRO A 179 7.21 11.63 0.27
N ALA A 180 6.86 12.86 0.64
CA ALA A 180 7.71 13.71 1.46
C ALA A 180 7.99 13.12 2.86
N GLY A 181 9.19 13.39 3.38
CA GLY A 181 9.58 13.05 4.75
C GLY A 181 9.70 11.55 5.05
N VAL A 182 10.09 10.72 4.06
CA VAL A 182 10.33 9.28 4.24
C VAL A 182 11.78 8.89 4.02
N ARG A 183 12.16 7.74 4.58
CA ARG A 183 13.35 7.01 4.19
C ARG A 183 12.99 5.56 3.90
N ILE A 184 13.50 5.02 2.79
CA ILE A 184 13.34 3.62 2.40
C ILE A 184 14.73 3.13 2.00
N ALA A 185 15.30 2.23 2.79
CA ALA A 185 16.69 1.80 2.62
C ALA A 185 16.87 0.86 1.41
N ASP A 186 15.97 -0.11 1.26
CA ASP A 186 15.85 -0.95 0.07
C ASP A 186 14.45 -0.77 -0.53
N THR A 187 14.38 -0.08 -1.66
CA THR A 187 13.11 0.28 -2.28
C THR A 187 12.42 -0.91 -2.96
N ALA A 188 13.13 -2.01 -3.23
CA ALA A 188 12.52 -3.23 -3.77
C ALA A 188 11.45 -3.83 -2.83
N ARG A 189 11.47 -3.46 -1.54
CA ARG A 189 10.59 -4.00 -0.50
C ARG A 189 9.37 -3.14 -0.20
N VAL A 190 9.13 -2.07 -0.95
CA VAL A 190 7.92 -1.23 -0.82
C VAL A 190 7.19 -1.22 -2.15
N ARG A 191 6.04 -1.87 -2.22
CA ARG A 191 5.25 -1.97 -3.47
C ARG A 191 4.48 -0.69 -3.75
N LEU A 192 4.27 -0.37 -5.03
CA LEU A 192 3.29 0.65 -5.42
C LEU A 192 1.91 0.29 -4.82
N GLY A 193 1.26 1.27 -4.21
CA GLY A 193 0.06 1.10 -3.38
C GLY A 193 0.35 0.96 -1.88
N ALA A 194 1.60 0.93 -1.45
CA ALA A 194 1.96 1.13 -0.05
C ALA A 194 1.75 2.59 0.35
N TYR A 195 1.24 2.84 1.55
CA TYR A 195 1.14 4.16 2.16
C TYR A 195 2.26 4.29 3.21
N ILE A 196 3.27 5.12 2.94
CA ILE A 196 4.38 5.31 3.90
C ILE A 196 4.23 6.69 4.50
N GLY A 197 3.72 6.80 5.73
CA GLY A 197 3.46 8.07 6.41
C GLY A 197 4.71 8.92 6.68
N GLU A 198 4.54 10.22 6.89
CA GLU A 198 5.64 11.15 7.15
C GLU A 198 6.40 10.76 8.44
N GLY A 199 7.73 10.87 8.41
CA GLY A 199 8.60 10.44 9.51
C GLY A 199 8.80 8.93 9.59
N THR A 200 8.25 8.14 8.66
CA THR A 200 8.52 6.70 8.60
C THR A 200 9.90 6.42 8.01
N THR A 201 10.63 5.51 8.65
CA THR A 201 11.83 4.89 8.08
C THR A 201 11.57 3.41 7.86
N VAL A 202 11.62 2.97 6.60
CA VAL A 202 11.64 1.55 6.24
C VAL A 202 13.09 1.12 6.06
N MET A 203 13.60 0.31 6.98
CA MET A 203 14.97 -0.23 6.92
C MET A 203 15.06 -1.40 5.93
N HIS A 204 16.26 -1.92 5.69
CA HIS A 204 16.52 -2.96 4.68
C HIS A 204 15.65 -4.21 4.85
N GLU A 205 15.41 -4.65 6.09
CA GLU A 205 14.55 -5.81 6.37
C GLU A 205 13.05 -5.43 6.45
N GLY A 206 12.76 -4.13 6.41
CA GLY A 206 11.40 -3.62 6.30
C GLY A 206 10.77 -3.99 4.98
N PHE A 207 9.49 -4.36 5.01
CA PHE A 207 8.70 -4.61 3.80
C PHE A 207 7.28 -4.05 4.01
N VAL A 208 6.74 -3.39 3.00
CA VAL A 208 5.37 -2.87 3.03
C VAL A 208 4.66 -3.22 1.72
N ASN A 209 3.56 -3.96 1.85
CA ASN A 209 2.75 -4.37 0.70
C ASN A 209 1.80 -3.27 0.22
N PHE A 210 1.07 -3.52 -0.87
CA PHE A 210 -0.01 -2.63 -1.31
C PHE A 210 -1.17 -2.62 -0.31
N ASN A 211 -1.95 -1.53 -0.29
CA ASN A 211 -3.06 -1.32 0.65
C ASN A 211 -2.66 -1.57 2.11
N ALA A 212 -1.44 -1.21 2.45
CA ALA A 212 -0.83 -1.37 3.76
C ALA A 212 0.10 -0.20 4.02
N GLY A 213 0.52 -0.01 5.26
CA GLY A 213 1.34 1.15 5.53
C GLY A 213 1.49 1.56 6.98
N THR A 214 1.99 2.77 7.11
CA THR A 214 2.23 3.45 8.38
C THR A 214 1.53 4.80 8.39
N GLU A 215 0.97 5.19 9.53
CA GLU A 215 0.52 6.56 9.73
C GLU A 215 1.69 7.55 9.76
N GLY A 216 2.80 7.13 10.39
CA GLY A 216 3.98 7.96 10.61
C GLY A 216 3.88 8.83 11.87
N PRO A 217 4.99 9.09 12.58
CA PRO A 217 6.34 8.53 12.36
C PRO A 217 6.44 7.07 12.83
N GLY A 218 7.53 6.39 12.52
CA GLY A 218 7.82 5.04 13.03
C GLY A 218 8.99 4.34 12.34
N MET A 219 9.53 3.29 12.97
CA MET A 219 10.59 2.44 12.44
C MET A 219 10.02 1.12 11.94
N ILE A 220 10.24 0.81 10.66
CA ILE A 220 9.79 -0.44 10.02
C ILE A 220 10.99 -1.26 9.57
N GLU A 221 11.29 -2.30 10.33
CA GLU A 221 12.34 -3.28 10.04
C GLU A 221 11.77 -4.70 9.87
N GLY A 222 10.44 -4.85 9.95
CA GLY A 222 9.72 -6.09 9.69
C GLY A 222 8.75 -5.99 8.51
N ARG A 223 7.89 -7.01 8.38
CA ARG A 223 6.99 -7.16 7.24
C ARG A 223 5.57 -6.70 7.58
N VAL A 224 5.11 -5.67 6.87
CA VAL A 224 3.74 -5.14 6.89
C VAL A 224 2.95 -5.74 5.73
N SER A 225 2.12 -6.73 6.03
CA SER A 225 1.31 -7.46 5.05
C SER A 225 0.20 -6.59 4.44
N ALA A 226 -0.35 -6.99 3.29
CA ALA A 226 -1.44 -6.29 2.64
C ALA A 226 -2.65 -6.15 3.58
N GLY A 227 -3.23 -4.95 3.64
CA GLY A 227 -4.32 -4.61 4.57
C GLY A 227 -3.85 -4.21 5.97
N VAL A 228 -2.58 -4.38 6.33
CA VAL A 228 -2.08 -4.00 7.67
C VAL A 228 -1.73 -2.53 7.71
N PHE A 229 -2.28 -1.82 8.69
CA PHE A 229 -1.93 -0.44 8.97
C PHE A 229 -1.32 -0.31 10.37
N VAL A 230 -0.22 0.42 10.45
CA VAL A 230 0.56 0.64 11.67
C VAL A 230 0.36 2.08 12.13
N GLY A 231 -0.14 2.27 13.35
CA GLY A 231 -0.38 3.57 13.96
C GLY A 231 0.90 4.35 14.27
N LYS A 232 0.73 5.62 14.62
CA LYS A 232 1.84 6.55 14.88
C LYS A 232 2.76 6.05 16.01
N GLY A 233 4.06 6.31 15.85
CA GLY A 233 5.07 6.04 16.87
C GLY A 233 5.29 4.56 17.19
N SER A 234 4.84 3.66 16.32
CA SER A 234 5.00 2.22 16.49
C SER A 234 6.23 1.70 15.74
N ASP A 235 7.01 0.87 16.43
CA ASP A 235 8.26 0.31 15.92
C ASP A 235 8.14 -1.20 15.69
N LEU A 236 8.47 -1.64 14.47
CA LEU A 236 8.49 -3.03 14.04
C LEU A 236 9.94 -3.48 13.88
N GLY A 237 10.45 -4.23 14.86
CA GLY A 237 11.83 -4.69 14.90
C GLY A 237 12.20 -5.67 13.78
N GLY A 238 13.51 -5.81 13.55
CA GLY A 238 14.09 -6.56 12.44
C GLY A 238 13.48 -7.94 12.21
N GLY A 239 12.97 -8.19 11.01
CA GLY A 239 12.45 -9.51 10.61
C GLY A 239 11.09 -9.89 11.21
N CYS A 240 10.48 -9.02 12.02
CA CYS A 240 9.16 -9.31 12.58
C CYS A 240 8.08 -9.46 11.49
N SER A 241 6.95 -10.06 11.84
CA SER A 241 5.90 -10.43 10.89
C SER A 241 4.54 -9.94 11.33
N THR A 242 3.81 -9.31 10.41
CA THR A 242 2.36 -9.13 10.55
C THR A 242 1.66 -10.12 9.63
N MET A 243 0.69 -10.87 10.15
CA MET A 243 -0.07 -11.82 9.34
C MET A 243 -0.94 -11.07 8.33
N GLY A 244 -0.91 -11.50 7.06
CA GLY A 244 -1.88 -11.06 6.05
C GLY A 244 -3.19 -11.81 6.17
N THR A 245 -4.29 -11.21 5.72
CA THR A 245 -5.62 -11.84 5.71
C THR A 245 -5.64 -13.15 4.91
N LEU A 246 -4.82 -13.26 3.87
CA LEU A 246 -4.71 -14.44 3.00
C LEU A 246 -4.01 -15.64 3.66
N SER A 247 -3.15 -15.42 4.66
CA SER A 247 -2.31 -16.48 5.26
C SER A 247 -2.85 -17.04 6.58
N GLY A 248 -3.87 -16.40 7.18
CA GLY A 248 -4.30 -16.67 8.56
C GLY A 248 -5.62 -17.43 8.75
N GLY A 249 -6.36 -17.75 7.68
CA GLY A 249 -7.64 -18.49 7.76
C GLY A 249 -8.76 -17.76 8.52
N GLY A 250 -8.60 -16.48 8.83
CA GLY A 250 -9.58 -15.64 9.52
C GLY A 250 -9.84 -14.33 8.78
N ASN A 251 -11.04 -13.76 8.95
CA ASN A 251 -11.51 -12.55 8.25
C ASN A 251 -11.14 -11.23 8.94
N ILE A 252 -10.42 -11.27 10.07
CA ILE A 252 -10.11 -10.06 10.85
C ILE A 252 -8.89 -9.36 10.24
N VAL A 253 -9.04 -8.08 9.91
CA VAL A 253 -7.94 -7.23 9.44
C VAL A 253 -6.96 -7.01 10.58
N ILE A 254 -5.70 -7.40 10.39
CA ILE A 254 -4.64 -7.14 11.36
C ILE A 254 -4.25 -5.66 11.29
N SER A 255 -4.20 -5.02 12.45
CA SER A 255 -3.70 -3.65 12.63
C SER A 255 -2.74 -3.59 13.80
N VAL A 256 -1.91 -2.55 13.83
CA VAL A 256 -1.05 -2.21 14.97
C VAL A 256 -1.44 -0.81 15.42
N GLY A 257 -1.81 -0.65 16.68
CA GLY A 257 -2.14 0.65 17.28
C GLY A 257 -0.96 1.61 17.36
N GLU A 258 -1.14 2.67 18.13
CA GLU A 258 -0.12 3.70 18.34
C GLU A 258 0.89 3.29 19.42
N GLY A 259 2.15 3.72 19.30
CA GLY A 259 3.17 3.52 20.34
C GLY A 259 3.51 2.06 20.66
N CYS A 260 3.28 1.13 19.74
CA CYS A 260 3.58 -0.28 19.92
C CYS A 260 5.07 -0.58 19.68
N LEU A 261 5.55 -1.67 20.28
CA LEU A 261 6.89 -2.21 20.02
C LEU A 261 6.81 -3.70 19.71
N ILE A 262 7.05 -4.07 18.46
CA ILE A 262 7.09 -5.48 18.04
C ILE A 262 8.56 -5.90 17.94
N GLY A 263 9.00 -6.79 18.82
CA GLY A 263 10.39 -7.22 18.90
C GLY A 263 10.89 -7.89 17.61
N ALA A 264 12.21 -7.88 17.43
CA ALA A 264 12.85 -8.53 16.28
C ALA A 264 12.45 -10.02 16.17
N ASN A 265 12.21 -10.49 14.95
CA ASN A 265 11.74 -11.84 14.62
C ASN A 265 10.46 -12.29 15.36
N ALA A 266 9.72 -11.37 15.98
CA ALA A 266 8.40 -11.66 16.53
C ALA A 266 7.36 -11.78 15.41
N GLY A 267 6.16 -12.21 15.76
CA GLY A 267 5.05 -12.25 14.81
C GLY A 267 3.70 -12.04 15.45
N ILE A 268 2.83 -11.30 14.78
CA ILE A 268 1.47 -11.04 15.22
C ILE A 268 0.44 -11.56 14.22
N GLY A 269 -0.51 -12.33 14.74
CA GLY A 269 -1.68 -12.87 14.06
C GLY A 269 -2.99 -12.38 14.65
N ILE A 270 -2.95 -11.29 15.42
CA ILE A 270 -4.11 -10.58 15.98
C ILE A 270 -3.88 -9.06 15.85
N PRO A 271 -4.94 -8.24 15.80
CA PRO A 271 -4.81 -6.80 15.97
C PRO A 271 -4.21 -6.44 17.32
N LEU A 272 -3.23 -5.54 17.35
CA LEU A 272 -2.71 -4.94 18.57
C LEU A 272 -3.37 -3.60 18.83
N GLY A 273 -3.85 -3.38 20.06
CA GLY A 273 -4.21 -2.07 20.55
C GLY A 273 -2.98 -1.20 20.83
N ASP A 274 -3.21 0.02 21.27
CA ASP A 274 -2.13 0.98 21.52
C ASP A 274 -1.18 0.53 22.64
N ARG A 275 0.10 0.89 22.50
CA ARG A 275 1.16 0.70 23.50
C ARG A 275 1.41 -0.77 23.86
N ASN A 276 1.06 -1.68 22.94
CA ASN A 276 1.37 -3.09 23.10
C ASN A 276 2.84 -3.38 22.79
N ILE A 277 3.42 -4.29 23.57
CA ILE A 277 4.80 -4.75 23.41
C ILE A 277 4.78 -6.26 23.16
N VAL A 278 5.50 -6.71 22.13
CA VAL A 278 5.70 -8.13 21.83
C VAL A 278 7.19 -8.44 21.93
N GLU A 279 7.53 -9.39 22.80
CA GLU A 279 8.91 -9.87 22.96
C GLU A 279 9.52 -10.35 21.64
N ALA A 280 10.83 -10.12 21.46
CA ALA A 280 11.57 -10.63 20.32
C ALA A 280 11.48 -12.17 20.21
N GLY A 281 11.23 -12.67 19.00
CA GLY A 281 11.09 -14.11 18.73
C GLY A 281 9.78 -14.75 19.26
N LEU A 282 8.87 -13.97 19.85
CA LEU A 282 7.54 -14.45 20.20
C LEU A 282 6.59 -14.33 19.00
N TYR A 283 5.94 -15.43 18.63
CA TYR A 283 4.87 -15.42 17.64
C TYR A 283 3.53 -15.64 18.35
N ILE A 284 2.64 -14.66 18.25
CA ILE A 284 1.27 -14.73 18.76
C ILE A 284 0.28 -14.95 17.61
N THR A 285 -0.37 -16.11 17.60
CA THR A 285 -1.46 -16.41 16.65
C THR A 285 -2.80 -16.21 17.32
N ALA A 286 -3.88 -16.07 16.56
CA ALA A 286 -5.23 -15.96 17.12
C ALA A 286 -5.64 -17.14 18.04
N GLY A 287 -5.01 -18.30 17.89
CA GLY A 287 -5.26 -19.50 18.69
C GLY A 287 -4.26 -19.73 19.83
N THR A 288 -3.19 -18.93 19.92
CA THR A 288 -2.19 -19.07 20.98
C THR A 288 -2.87 -18.92 22.34
N LYS A 289 -2.70 -19.91 23.21
CA LYS A 289 -3.16 -19.83 24.61
C LYS A 289 -2.17 -18.97 25.39
N VAL A 290 -2.70 -17.98 26.10
CA VAL A 290 -1.94 -16.96 26.81
C VAL A 290 -2.34 -16.98 28.27
N ALA A 291 -1.36 -17.10 29.16
CA ALA A 291 -1.52 -16.87 30.59
C ALA A 291 -1.68 -15.36 30.82
N LEU A 292 -2.90 -14.91 31.12
CA LEU A 292 -3.18 -13.52 31.42
C LEU A 292 -2.79 -13.24 32.87
N LEU A 293 -1.91 -12.26 33.07
CA LEU A 293 -1.37 -11.88 34.36
C LEU A 293 -1.84 -10.47 34.75
N ASP A 294 -2.08 -10.28 36.04
CA ASP A 294 -2.30 -8.95 36.62
C ASP A 294 -0.99 -8.18 36.83
N GLU A 295 -1.09 -6.99 37.41
CA GLU A 295 0.06 -6.12 37.69
C GLU A 295 1.12 -6.77 38.61
N GLN A 296 0.73 -7.70 39.50
CA GLN A 296 1.61 -8.47 40.38
C GLN A 296 2.20 -9.72 39.71
N ASN A 297 1.92 -9.94 38.42
CA ASN A 297 2.22 -11.17 37.67
C ASN A 297 1.48 -12.41 38.19
N ALA A 298 0.39 -12.26 38.96
CA ALA A 298 -0.41 -13.39 39.38
C ALA A 298 -1.30 -13.84 38.22
N LEU A 299 -1.45 -15.16 38.08
CA LEU A 299 -2.27 -15.75 37.02
C LEU A 299 -3.74 -15.45 37.29
N VAL A 300 -4.38 -14.74 36.34
CA VAL A 300 -5.82 -14.48 36.38
C VAL A 300 -6.58 -15.64 35.72
N LYS A 301 -6.25 -15.91 34.45
CA LYS A 301 -6.83 -17.01 33.65
C LYS A 301 -6.01 -17.28 32.40
N VAL A 302 -6.30 -18.38 31.71
CA VAL A 302 -5.74 -18.69 30.39
C VAL A 302 -6.78 -18.38 29.31
N VAL A 303 -6.45 -17.49 28.37
CA VAL A 303 -7.33 -17.08 27.26
C VAL A 303 -6.68 -17.38 25.91
N LYS A 304 -7.43 -17.29 24.81
CA LYS A 304 -6.81 -17.26 23.48
C LYS A 304 -6.41 -15.82 23.16
N ALA A 305 -5.31 -15.65 22.43
CA ALA A 305 -4.81 -14.31 22.09
C ALA A 305 -5.83 -13.47 21.29
N ARG A 306 -6.74 -14.10 20.53
CA ARG A 306 -7.84 -13.38 19.86
C ARG A 306 -8.75 -12.60 20.82
N ASP A 307 -8.89 -13.07 22.06
CA ASP A 307 -9.74 -12.42 23.06
C ASP A 307 -9.05 -11.16 23.63
N LEU A 308 -7.75 -10.98 23.33
CA LEU A 308 -6.93 -9.81 23.69
C LEU A 308 -6.75 -8.84 22.51
N ALA A 309 -7.38 -9.10 21.36
CA ALA A 309 -7.24 -8.26 20.17
C ALA A 309 -7.71 -6.82 20.44
N GLY A 310 -6.90 -5.84 20.03
CA GLY A 310 -7.22 -4.41 20.16
C GLY A 310 -7.14 -3.84 21.59
N GLN A 311 -6.88 -4.66 22.60
CA GLN A 311 -6.68 -4.19 23.97
C GLN A 311 -5.35 -3.43 24.07
N PRO A 312 -5.31 -2.27 24.75
CA PRO A 312 -4.10 -1.48 24.91
C PRO A 312 -3.24 -1.95 26.09
N ASP A 313 -2.01 -1.45 26.15
CA ASP A 313 -1.10 -1.56 27.30
C ASP A 313 -0.78 -3.03 27.70
N LEU A 314 -0.69 -3.92 26.71
CA LEU A 314 -0.35 -5.33 26.90
C LEU A 314 1.13 -5.63 26.62
N LEU A 315 1.76 -6.39 27.51
CA LEU A 315 3.10 -6.96 27.30
C LEU A 315 3.00 -8.47 27.05
N PHE A 316 3.24 -8.89 25.82
CA PHE A 316 3.34 -10.29 25.43
C PHE A 316 4.79 -10.78 25.55
N ARG A 317 5.02 -11.85 26.31
CA ARG A 317 6.33 -12.47 26.49
C ARG A 317 6.25 -14.00 26.59
N ARG A 318 7.35 -14.69 26.35
CA ARG A 318 7.50 -16.11 26.64
C ARG A 318 8.32 -16.29 27.91
N ASN A 319 7.77 -17.01 28.88
CA ASN A 319 8.50 -17.39 30.07
C ASN A 319 9.64 -18.34 29.69
N SER A 320 10.88 -17.92 29.94
CA SER A 320 12.08 -18.65 29.52
C SER A 320 12.33 -19.93 30.31
N GLN A 321 11.72 -20.10 31.49
CA GLN A 321 11.92 -21.27 32.34
C GLN A 321 10.92 -22.39 32.04
N ASN A 322 9.67 -22.04 31.73
CA ASN A 322 8.59 -23.03 31.54
C ASN A 322 7.96 -23.02 30.13
N GLY A 323 8.33 -22.06 29.28
CA GLY A 323 7.84 -21.93 27.90
C GLY A 323 6.44 -21.36 27.74
N ALA A 324 5.75 -20.99 28.84
CA ALA A 324 4.41 -20.41 28.78
C ALA A 324 4.42 -19.05 28.06
N VAL A 325 3.45 -18.82 27.19
CA VAL A 325 3.19 -17.49 26.63
C VAL A 325 2.35 -16.72 27.65
N GLU A 326 2.85 -15.57 28.07
CA GLU A 326 2.25 -14.71 29.09
C GLU A 326 1.85 -13.38 28.46
N CYS A 327 0.75 -12.81 28.95
CA CYS A 327 0.37 -11.42 28.71
C CYS A 327 0.32 -10.73 30.05
N LYS A 328 1.31 -9.88 30.33
CA LYS A 328 1.33 -9.02 31.50
C LYS A 328 0.55 -7.75 31.21
N THR A 329 -0.25 -7.32 32.18
CA THR A 329 -1.01 -6.07 32.12
C THR A 329 -0.64 -5.18 33.30
N ASN A 330 -1.00 -3.90 33.23
CA ASN A 330 -0.93 -2.97 34.36
C ASN A 330 -2.27 -2.88 35.13
N LYS A 331 -3.18 -3.83 34.89
CA LYS A 331 -4.55 -3.83 35.43
C LYS A 331 -4.71 -4.90 36.51
N THR A 332 -5.65 -4.65 37.40
CA THR A 332 -6.11 -5.64 38.39
C THR A 332 -6.97 -6.72 37.73
N ALA A 333 -7.12 -7.88 38.40
CA ALA A 333 -7.95 -8.99 37.91
C ALA A 333 -9.41 -8.58 37.62
N ILE A 334 -9.96 -7.62 38.37
CA ILE A 334 -11.33 -7.13 38.22
C ILE A 334 -11.47 -6.32 36.92
N GLU A 335 -10.59 -5.34 36.72
CA GLU A 335 -10.56 -4.49 35.51
C GLU A 335 -10.32 -5.32 34.23
N LEU A 336 -9.51 -6.37 34.33
CA LEU A 336 -9.27 -7.29 33.21
C LEU A 336 -10.53 -8.08 32.84
N ASN A 337 -11.30 -8.52 33.82
CA ASN A 337 -12.51 -9.28 33.55
C ASN A 337 -13.58 -8.38 32.94
N GLU A 338 -13.72 -7.14 33.40
CA GLU A 338 -14.60 -6.14 32.80
C GLU A 338 -14.21 -5.85 31.35
N ALA A 339 -12.93 -5.55 31.09
CA ALA A 339 -12.44 -5.25 29.74
C ALA A 339 -12.64 -6.39 28.73
N LEU A 340 -12.59 -7.64 29.18
CA LEU A 340 -12.78 -8.83 28.33
C LEU A 340 -14.25 -9.17 28.07
N HIS A 341 -15.17 -8.72 28.92
CA HIS A 341 -16.59 -9.11 28.88
C HIS A 341 -17.55 -7.96 28.64
N ALA A 342 -17.10 -6.70 28.66
CA ALA A 342 -17.94 -5.53 28.41
C ALA A 342 -18.56 -5.48 27.00
N HIS A 343 -18.12 -6.35 26.08
CA HIS A 343 -18.59 -6.42 24.69
C HIS A 343 -19.07 -7.81 24.26
N ASN A 344 -19.33 -8.73 25.21
CA ASN A 344 -20.05 -9.98 24.94
C ASN A 344 -21.55 -9.77 25.00
#